data_AF-A0AA41Q0M6-F1
#
_entry.id   AF-A0AA41Q0M6-F1
#
_cell.length_a   1.000
_cell.length_b   1.000
_cell.length_c   1.000
_cell.angle_alpha   90.00
_cell.angle_beta   90.00
_cell.angle_gamma   90.00
#
_symmetry.space_group_name_H-M   'P 1'
#
loop_
_entity.id
_entity.type
_entity.pdbx_description
1 polymer ?
#
loop_
_entity_poly.entity_id
_entity_poly.type
_entity_poly.pdbx_seq_one_letter_code
_entity_poly.pdbx_strand_id
1 'polypeptide(L)'
;MLLVIAALIDRGSCSPRPGGDQAGPAAGTAPAGAAGQEGPGGTPTGAGSAPAPAPKTTPAPAKTSAAPQPAPTATDGVPQVVGKDLQKARDAVWMAGYHFIKPHDALGRGRTQLLLSNWQVCDQNPGPGKVDKDTTVRLGVVRKDEDCPTTPMPTTKPSAPDGITPDVLGRSVNVVRQALRSEVKVDADDLKSGRPIIIENHWQVCTQNPAPGAPLPKDKIRLGVVKFGEKCP
;
A
#
# COMPACT_ATOMS: atom_id res chain seq x y z
N MET A 1 55.41 -35.43 1.27
CA MET A 1 55.22 -34.88 2.63
C MET A 1 54.21 -33.74 2.51
N LEU A 2 52.91 -34.07 2.57
CA LEU A 2 51.81 -33.14 2.32
C LEU A 2 51.25 -32.71 3.68
N LEU A 3 51.33 -31.42 4.01
CA LEU A 3 50.77 -30.84 5.23
C LEU A 3 49.28 -30.54 5.02
N VAL A 4 48.44 -31.24 5.78
CA VAL A 4 47.00 -30.95 5.91
C VAL A 4 46.82 -30.03 7.13
N ILE A 5 46.39 -28.79 6.91
CA ILE A 5 46.04 -27.85 7.96
C ILE A 5 44.55 -28.03 8.27
N ALA A 6 44.25 -28.54 9.47
CA ALA A 6 42.90 -28.65 10.00
C ALA A 6 42.41 -27.29 10.51
N ALA A 7 41.29 -26.80 9.99
CA ALA A 7 40.58 -25.64 10.49
C ALA A 7 39.70 -26.04 11.69
N LEU A 8 39.97 -25.45 12.86
CA LEU A 8 39.13 -25.56 14.05
C LEU A 8 37.93 -24.62 13.91
N ILE A 9 36.73 -25.20 13.95
CA ILE A 9 35.43 -24.51 13.99
C ILE A 9 35.13 -24.20 15.46
N ASP A 10 35.18 -22.92 15.84
CA ASP A 10 34.72 -22.44 17.14
C ASP A 10 33.18 -22.39 17.16
N ARG A 11 32.56 -23.39 17.78
CA ARG A 11 31.12 -23.43 18.05
C ARG A 11 30.84 -22.66 19.34
N GLY A 12 30.52 -21.37 19.19
CA GLY A 12 29.95 -20.54 20.26
C GLY A 12 28.69 -21.19 20.85
N SER A 13 28.79 -21.57 22.11
CA SER A 13 27.75 -22.27 22.87
C SER A 13 26.66 -21.30 23.35
N CYS A 14 25.40 -21.58 23.00
CA CYS A 14 24.23 -20.99 23.64
C CYS A 14 24.06 -21.61 25.04
N SER A 15 24.15 -20.80 26.09
CA SER A 15 23.73 -21.19 27.44
C SER A 15 22.30 -20.73 27.72
N PRO A 16 21.43 -21.56 28.32
CA PRO A 16 20.08 -21.17 28.70
C PRO A 16 20.06 -20.36 30.02
N ARG A 17 19.18 -19.36 30.09
CA ARG A 17 18.84 -18.65 31.35
C ARG A 17 17.81 -19.46 32.14
N PRO A 18 17.93 -19.54 33.48
CA PRO A 18 16.94 -20.20 34.33
C PRO A 18 15.69 -19.35 34.49
N GLY A 19 14.54 -20.05 34.58
CA GLY A 19 13.22 -19.49 34.74
C GLY A 19 12.95 -18.94 36.14
N GLY A 20 11.95 -18.06 36.21
CA GLY A 20 11.32 -17.58 37.42
C GLY A 20 9.83 -17.41 37.19
N ASP A 21 9.05 -18.31 37.78
CA ASP A 21 7.61 -18.24 37.94
C ASP A 21 7.17 -17.03 38.76
N GLN A 22 6.17 -16.28 38.27
CA GLN A 22 5.21 -15.56 39.11
C GLN A 22 3.85 -15.56 38.42
N ALA A 23 2.96 -16.41 38.95
CA ALA A 23 1.54 -16.43 38.68
C ALA A 23 0.81 -15.36 39.50
N GLY A 24 -0.16 -14.68 38.89
CA GLY A 24 -1.09 -13.77 39.54
C GLY A 24 -2.38 -13.63 38.71
N PRO A 25 -3.58 -13.54 39.32
CA PRO A 25 -4.81 -14.08 38.75
C PRO A 25 -5.56 -13.06 37.87
N ALA A 26 -6.06 -13.51 36.73
CA ALA A 26 -7.10 -12.82 35.98
C ALA A 26 -8.48 -13.32 36.44
N ALA A 27 -9.12 -12.56 37.33
CA ALA A 27 -10.53 -12.73 37.65
C ALA A 27 -11.38 -12.30 36.45
N GLY A 28 -12.22 -13.20 35.97
CA GLY A 28 -13.22 -12.92 34.96
C GLY A 28 -14.47 -12.27 35.56
N THR A 29 -15.17 -11.47 34.75
CA THR A 29 -16.62 -11.29 34.89
C THR A 29 -17.19 -10.86 33.54
N ALA A 30 -17.84 -11.80 32.84
CA ALA A 30 -18.92 -11.49 31.91
C ALA A 30 -20.25 -11.53 32.69
N PRO A 31 -21.28 -10.84 32.20
CA PRO A 31 -22.53 -11.55 32.05
C PRO A 31 -23.21 -11.33 30.70
N ALA A 32 -23.92 -12.37 30.30
CA ALA A 32 -24.92 -12.43 29.25
C ALA A 32 -26.20 -11.66 29.64
N GLY A 33 -26.94 -11.19 28.63
CA GLY A 33 -28.30 -10.68 28.77
C GLY A 33 -29.10 -10.98 27.50
N ALA A 34 -30.22 -11.66 27.69
CA ALA A 34 -30.98 -12.43 26.69
C ALA A 34 -32.09 -11.61 25.99
N ALA A 35 -32.72 -12.29 25.03
CA ALA A 35 -33.84 -11.90 24.18
C ALA A 35 -35.09 -11.36 24.92
N GLY A 36 -35.90 -10.59 24.17
CA GLY A 36 -37.28 -10.27 24.53
C GLY A 36 -38.07 -9.73 23.34
N GLN A 37 -38.89 -10.61 22.73
CA GLN A 37 -40.02 -10.24 21.87
C GLN A 37 -41.23 -9.96 22.77
N GLU A 38 -42.00 -8.91 22.48
CA GLU A 38 -43.43 -8.85 22.79
C GLU A 38 -44.11 -7.72 21.98
N GLY A 39 -45.05 -8.09 21.10
CA GLY A 39 -46.27 -7.30 20.90
C GLY A 39 -47.25 -7.60 22.06
N PRO A 40 -48.44 -6.97 22.19
CA PRO A 40 -49.45 -6.75 21.16
C PRO A 40 -50.05 -5.32 21.20
N GLY A 41 -50.81 -4.82 20.23
CA GLY A 41 -52.23 -5.13 20.00
C GLY A 41 -53.02 -3.81 19.94
N GLY A 42 -53.87 -3.63 18.92
CA GLY A 42 -54.77 -2.47 18.82
C GLY A 42 -55.29 -2.18 17.42
N THR A 43 -56.49 -2.64 17.11
CA THR A 43 -57.42 -2.22 16.03
C THR A 43 -58.78 -2.02 16.74
N PRO A 44 -59.82 -1.30 16.24
CA PRO A 44 -60.15 -1.04 14.83
C PRO A 44 -60.88 0.29 14.50
N THR A 45 -61.39 0.36 13.25
CA THR A 45 -62.53 1.17 12.76
C THR A 45 -62.17 2.55 12.16
N GLY A 46 -62.56 2.94 10.95
CA GLY A 46 -63.38 2.27 9.93
C GLY A 46 -63.61 3.13 8.66
N ALA A 47 -64.31 2.50 7.71
CA ALA A 47 -65.12 3.05 6.63
C ALA A 47 -64.47 3.82 5.44
N GLY A 48 -64.43 3.12 4.29
CA GLY A 48 -65.15 3.58 3.09
C GLY A 48 -64.34 4.19 1.95
N SER A 49 -64.11 3.42 0.87
CA SER A 49 -64.41 3.85 -0.51
C SER A 49 -64.10 2.77 -1.56
N ALA A 50 -65.12 2.50 -2.37
CA ALA A 50 -65.19 2.04 -3.77
C ALA A 50 -64.04 1.23 -4.42
N PRO A 51 -64.37 0.20 -5.24
CA PRO A 51 -63.37 -0.62 -5.92
C PRO A 51 -62.69 0.14 -7.06
N ALA A 52 -61.39 0.41 -6.91
CA ALA A 52 -60.51 0.87 -7.97
C ALA A 52 -60.09 -0.30 -8.88
N PRO A 53 -59.92 -0.08 -10.20
CA PRO A 53 -59.67 -1.13 -11.18
C PRO A 53 -58.29 -1.78 -11.02
N ALA A 54 -58.22 -3.06 -11.36
CA ALA A 54 -57.04 -3.91 -11.27
C ALA A 54 -55.78 -3.27 -11.92
N PRO A 55 -54.62 -3.23 -11.24
CA PRO A 55 -53.37 -2.85 -11.86
C PRO A 55 -52.94 -3.96 -12.85
N LYS A 56 -52.75 -3.56 -14.10
CA LYS A 56 -52.11 -4.37 -15.14
C LYS A 56 -50.70 -4.71 -14.67
N THR A 57 -50.41 -6.01 -14.57
CA THR A 57 -49.07 -6.54 -14.30
C THR A 57 -48.16 -6.23 -15.49
N THR A 58 -47.29 -5.24 -15.33
CA THR A 58 -46.10 -5.09 -16.17
C THR A 58 -45.15 -6.26 -15.86
N PRO A 59 -44.66 -7.02 -16.84
CA PRO A 59 -43.65 -8.04 -16.60
C PRO A 59 -42.36 -7.38 -16.05
N ALA A 60 -41.87 -7.88 -14.92
CA ALA A 60 -40.56 -7.53 -14.41
C ALA A 60 -39.49 -7.88 -15.46
N PRO A 61 -38.46 -7.05 -15.70
CA PRO A 61 -37.38 -7.41 -16.59
C PRO A 61 -36.71 -8.69 -16.06
N ALA A 62 -36.61 -9.68 -16.95
CA ALA A 62 -35.96 -10.95 -16.66
C ALA A 62 -34.55 -10.67 -16.13
N LYS A 63 -34.27 -11.14 -14.92
CA LYS A 63 -32.90 -11.22 -14.41
C LYS A 63 -32.17 -12.20 -15.32
N THR A 64 -31.35 -11.68 -16.23
CA THR A 64 -30.38 -12.49 -16.95
C THR A 64 -29.55 -13.24 -15.93
N SER A 65 -29.76 -14.55 -15.87
CA SER A 65 -28.95 -15.48 -15.10
C SER A 65 -27.51 -15.28 -15.51
N ALA A 66 -26.66 -14.81 -14.59
CA ALA A 66 -25.23 -14.79 -14.81
C ALA A 66 -24.79 -16.22 -15.13
N ALA A 67 -24.19 -16.40 -16.31
CA ALA A 67 -23.57 -17.66 -16.68
C ALA A 67 -22.51 -18.02 -15.62
N PRO A 68 -22.29 -19.32 -15.32
CA PRO A 68 -21.27 -19.73 -14.38
C PRO A 68 -19.92 -19.14 -14.79
N GLN A 69 -19.37 -18.27 -13.94
CA GLN A 69 -18.03 -17.74 -14.14
C GLN A 69 -17.06 -18.93 -14.07
N PRO A 70 -16.25 -19.20 -15.10
CA PRO A 70 -15.32 -20.31 -15.05
C PRO A 70 -14.40 -20.12 -13.84
N ALA A 71 -14.20 -21.21 -13.09
CA ALA A 71 -13.14 -21.27 -12.09
C ALA A 71 -11.81 -20.87 -12.76
N PRO A 72 -10.94 -20.11 -12.09
CA PRO A 72 -9.70 -19.64 -12.71
C PRO A 72 -8.86 -20.85 -13.10
N THR A 73 -8.88 -21.21 -14.38
CA THR A 73 -7.78 -21.95 -15.00
C THR A 73 -6.52 -21.17 -14.65
N ALA A 74 -5.49 -21.87 -14.16
CA ALA A 74 -4.19 -21.26 -13.94
C ALA A 74 -3.80 -20.55 -15.23
N THR A 75 -3.89 -19.22 -15.24
CA THR A 75 -3.52 -18.44 -16.40
C THR A 75 -2.03 -18.73 -16.61
N ASP A 76 -1.64 -19.18 -17.79
CA ASP A 76 -0.24 -19.43 -18.19
C ASP A 76 0.64 -18.15 -18.19
N GLY A 77 0.22 -17.10 -17.48
CA GLY A 77 0.73 -15.75 -17.54
C GLY A 77 0.46 -14.98 -16.24
N VAL A 78 0.93 -13.74 -16.19
CA VAL A 78 0.66 -12.83 -15.08
C VAL A 78 -0.86 -12.62 -14.98
N PRO A 79 -1.48 -12.82 -13.80
CA PRO A 79 -2.91 -12.62 -13.62
C PRO A 79 -3.28 -11.14 -13.61
N GLN A 80 -4.56 -10.83 -13.90
CA GLN A 80 -5.12 -9.50 -13.67
C GLN A 80 -5.38 -9.30 -12.18
N VAL A 81 -4.67 -8.35 -11.58
CA VAL A 81 -4.70 -8.07 -10.14
C VAL A 81 -5.01 -6.61 -9.80
N VAL A 82 -5.15 -5.74 -10.79
CA VAL A 82 -5.68 -4.38 -10.59
C VAL A 82 -7.03 -4.43 -9.87
N GLY A 83 -7.21 -3.56 -8.87
CA GLY A 83 -8.41 -3.49 -8.03
C GLY A 83 -8.42 -4.45 -6.83
N LYS A 84 -7.51 -5.43 -6.75
CA LYS A 84 -7.37 -6.30 -5.58
C LYS A 84 -6.62 -5.58 -4.46
N ASP A 85 -6.80 -6.06 -3.22
CA ASP A 85 -5.85 -5.73 -2.16
C ASP A 85 -4.48 -6.38 -2.44
N LEU A 86 -3.40 -5.75 -1.98
CA LEU A 86 -2.04 -6.14 -2.35
C LEU A 86 -1.66 -7.54 -1.83
N GLN A 87 -2.25 -8.01 -0.72
CA GLN A 87 -2.02 -9.38 -0.26
C GLN A 87 -2.53 -10.39 -1.30
N LYS A 88 -3.82 -10.30 -1.67
CA LYS A 88 -4.42 -11.18 -2.67
C LYS A 88 -3.76 -11.06 -4.04
N ALA A 89 -3.35 -9.86 -4.43
CA ALA A 89 -2.63 -9.63 -5.67
C ALA A 89 -1.29 -10.39 -5.69
N ARG A 90 -0.51 -10.31 -4.61
CA ARG A 90 0.76 -11.03 -4.49
C ARG A 90 0.55 -12.54 -4.49
N ASP A 91 -0.43 -13.04 -3.74
CA ASP A 91 -0.72 -14.48 -3.67
C ASP A 91 -1.11 -15.03 -5.05
N ALA A 92 -1.93 -14.30 -5.82
CA ALA A 92 -2.31 -14.69 -7.18
C ALA A 92 -1.11 -14.72 -8.13
N VAL A 93 -0.26 -13.68 -8.10
CA VAL A 93 0.95 -13.60 -8.95
C VAL A 93 1.95 -14.70 -8.58
N TRP A 94 2.11 -14.97 -7.29
CA TRP A 94 2.99 -16.03 -6.78
C TRP A 94 2.50 -17.42 -7.20
N MET A 95 1.21 -17.71 -7.04
CA MET A 95 0.57 -18.96 -7.46
C MET A 95 0.68 -19.20 -8.98
N ALA A 96 0.76 -18.13 -9.77
CA ALA A 96 1.01 -18.19 -11.20
C ALA A 96 2.50 -18.41 -11.57
N GLY A 97 3.39 -18.59 -10.58
CA GLY A 97 4.81 -18.88 -10.77
C GLY A 97 5.71 -17.66 -10.96
N TYR A 98 5.20 -16.45 -10.67
CA TYR A 98 5.99 -15.21 -10.74
C TYR A 98 6.43 -14.80 -9.34
N HIS A 99 7.73 -14.92 -9.06
CA HIS A 99 8.26 -14.71 -7.71
C HIS A 99 8.91 -13.34 -7.51
N PHE A 100 9.29 -12.65 -8.59
CA PHE A 100 9.85 -11.30 -8.55
C PHE A 100 8.75 -10.23 -8.51
N ILE A 101 8.09 -10.09 -7.35
CA ILE A 101 6.98 -9.14 -7.18
C ILE A 101 7.46 -7.91 -6.41
N LYS A 102 7.36 -6.72 -7.02
CA LYS A 102 7.78 -5.44 -6.43
C LYS A 102 6.59 -4.48 -6.30
N PRO A 103 5.92 -4.42 -5.14
CA PRO A 103 4.98 -3.36 -4.85
C PRO A 103 5.72 -2.02 -4.68
N HIS A 104 5.06 -0.94 -5.08
CA HIS A 104 5.53 0.43 -4.84
C HIS A 104 4.35 1.38 -4.62
N ASP A 105 4.60 2.50 -3.97
CA ASP A 105 3.61 3.55 -3.75
C ASP A 105 3.31 4.29 -5.06
N ALA A 106 2.11 4.09 -5.61
CA ALA A 106 1.68 4.69 -6.87
C ALA A 106 1.60 6.22 -6.79
N LEU A 107 1.47 6.80 -5.59
CA LEU A 107 1.51 8.26 -5.39
C LEU A 107 2.93 8.81 -5.31
N GLY A 108 3.97 7.98 -5.45
CA GLY A 108 5.36 8.43 -5.46
C GLY A 108 5.87 8.97 -4.12
N ARG A 109 5.19 8.67 -3.00
CA ARG A 109 5.55 9.20 -1.66
C ARG A 109 6.57 8.31 -0.91
N GLY A 110 6.99 7.20 -1.53
CA GLY A 110 8.03 6.30 -0.99
C GLY A 110 7.60 5.56 0.28
N ARG A 111 6.30 5.33 0.46
CA ARG A 111 5.77 4.59 1.60
C ARG A 111 6.03 3.10 1.47
N THR A 112 6.32 2.43 2.59
CA THR A 112 6.50 0.97 2.66
C THR A 112 5.16 0.27 2.91
N GLN A 113 4.86 -0.75 2.11
CA GLN A 113 3.64 -1.54 2.21
C GLN A 113 3.76 -2.63 3.30
N LEU A 114 3.74 -2.23 4.59
CA LEU A 114 3.90 -3.18 5.70
C LEU A 114 2.72 -4.15 5.86
N LEU A 115 1.50 -3.61 5.96
CA LEU A 115 0.28 -4.41 6.05
C LEU A 115 -0.39 -4.45 4.66
N LEU A 116 -0.01 -5.43 3.85
CA LEU A 116 -0.38 -5.53 2.42
C LEU A 116 -1.88 -5.44 2.18
N SER A 117 -2.71 -5.98 3.09
CA SER A 117 -4.17 -5.91 2.99
C SER A 117 -4.76 -4.50 3.12
N ASN A 118 -3.99 -3.51 3.58
CA ASN A 118 -4.40 -2.10 3.64
C ASN A 118 -4.11 -1.31 2.36
N TRP A 119 -3.54 -1.97 1.36
CA TRP A 119 -3.18 -1.37 0.08
C TRP A 119 -4.00 -1.98 -1.04
N GLN A 120 -4.35 -1.16 -2.03
CA GLN A 120 -5.05 -1.57 -3.24
C GLN A 120 -4.16 -1.38 -4.47
N VAL A 121 -4.21 -2.33 -5.39
CA VAL A 121 -3.48 -2.27 -6.67
C VAL A 121 -4.20 -1.33 -7.63
N CYS A 122 -3.49 -0.30 -8.09
CA CYS A 122 -3.93 0.67 -9.08
C CYS A 122 -3.44 0.33 -10.48
N ASP A 123 -2.21 -0.18 -10.57
CA ASP A 123 -1.60 -0.58 -11.82
C ASP A 123 -0.71 -1.81 -11.63
N GLN A 124 -0.49 -2.52 -12.72
CA GLN A 124 0.44 -3.63 -12.78
C GLN A 124 1.27 -3.54 -14.05
N ASN A 125 2.54 -3.91 -13.96
CA ASN A 125 3.42 -4.08 -15.11
C ASN A 125 4.34 -5.29 -14.91
N PRO A 126 4.40 -6.25 -15.85
CA PRO A 126 3.66 -6.28 -17.11
C PRO A 126 2.15 -6.44 -16.91
N GLY A 127 1.39 -6.10 -17.96
CA GLY A 127 -0.04 -6.38 -18.01
C GLY A 127 -0.33 -7.89 -17.95
N PRO A 128 -1.61 -8.27 -17.83
CA PRO A 128 -1.99 -9.68 -17.79
C PRO A 128 -1.56 -10.43 -19.06
N GLY A 129 -1.09 -11.66 -18.90
CA GLY A 129 -0.69 -12.51 -20.02
C GLY A 129 0.69 -13.15 -19.86
N LYS A 130 1.09 -13.93 -20.87
CA LYS A 130 2.33 -14.71 -20.83
C LYS A 130 3.55 -13.80 -20.95
N VAL A 131 4.46 -13.94 -19.99
CA VAL A 131 5.80 -13.32 -19.97
C VAL A 131 6.76 -14.30 -19.27
N ASP A 132 8.06 -14.12 -19.44
CA ASP A 132 9.09 -14.94 -18.79
C ASP A 132 8.92 -14.94 -17.27
N LYS A 133 9.12 -16.10 -16.62
CA LYS A 133 8.90 -16.25 -15.16
C LYS A 133 9.87 -15.41 -14.31
N ASP A 134 11.02 -15.07 -14.87
CA ASP A 134 12.01 -14.18 -14.23
C ASP A 134 11.65 -12.68 -14.38
N THR A 135 10.58 -12.36 -15.11
CA THR A 135 10.11 -10.98 -15.25
C THR A 135 9.65 -10.44 -13.90
N THR A 136 10.15 -9.26 -13.54
CA THR A 136 9.68 -8.55 -12.35
C THR A 136 8.27 -7.99 -12.58
N VAL A 137 7.30 -8.46 -11.79
CA VAL A 137 5.95 -7.90 -11.72
C VAL A 137 5.95 -6.73 -10.75
N ARG A 138 5.83 -5.51 -11.28
CA ARG A 138 5.66 -4.28 -10.50
C ARG A 138 4.19 -4.02 -10.26
N LEU A 139 3.83 -3.73 -9.02
CA LEU A 139 2.46 -3.40 -8.61
C LEU A 139 2.46 -2.00 -8.02
N GLY A 140 1.80 -1.04 -8.68
CA GLY A 140 1.58 0.28 -8.10
C GLY A 140 0.37 0.24 -7.18
N VAL A 141 0.56 0.70 -5.94
CA VAL A 141 -0.47 0.62 -4.91
C VAL A 141 -0.69 1.93 -4.18
N VAL A 142 -1.92 2.12 -3.72
CA VAL A 142 -2.32 3.21 -2.80
C VAL A 142 -2.93 2.63 -1.54
N ARG A 143 -3.05 3.43 -0.48
CA ARG A 143 -3.83 3.00 0.69
C ARG A 143 -5.30 2.94 0.28
N LYS A 144 -6.09 2.08 0.91
CA LYS A 144 -7.52 1.89 0.56
C LYS A 144 -8.39 3.15 0.67
N ASP A 145 -7.94 4.15 1.43
CA ASP A 145 -8.58 5.45 1.62
C ASP A 145 -8.10 6.53 0.61
N GLU A 146 -7.29 6.15 -0.37
CA GLU A 146 -6.73 7.03 -1.38
C GLU A 146 -7.15 6.63 -2.80
N ASP A 147 -7.22 7.62 -3.67
CA ASP A 147 -7.53 7.41 -5.08
C ASP A 147 -6.31 6.93 -5.88
N CYS A 148 -6.56 6.03 -6.82
CA CYS A 148 -5.57 5.65 -7.81
C CYS A 148 -5.22 6.84 -8.72
N PRO A 149 -3.93 7.10 -8.98
CA PRO A 149 -3.55 8.23 -9.83
C PRO A 149 -3.97 8.00 -11.27
N THR A 150 -4.50 9.04 -11.92
CA THR A 150 -4.85 9.02 -13.36
C THR A 150 -3.63 9.13 -14.26
N THR A 151 -2.50 9.56 -13.72
CA THR A 151 -1.23 9.71 -14.43
C THR A 151 -0.13 8.99 -13.66
N PRO A 152 0.68 8.15 -14.30
CA PRO A 152 1.79 7.48 -13.63
C PRO A 152 2.74 8.49 -13.00
N MET A 153 2.98 8.35 -11.68
CA MET A 153 4.01 9.11 -11.00
C MET A 153 5.39 8.54 -11.34
N PRO A 154 6.45 9.36 -11.36
CA PRO A 154 7.78 8.84 -11.61
C PRO A 154 8.19 7.92 -10.44
N THR A 155 8.48 6.66 -10.74
CA THR A 155 8.87 5.65 -9.74
C THR A 155 10.37 5.42 -9.69
N THR A 156 11.11 5.98 -10.66
CA THR A 156 12.56 5.96 -10.69
C THR A 156 13.10 6.72 -9.49
N LYS A 157 13.92 6.04 -8.69
CA LYS A 157 14.66 6.61 -7.57
C LYS A 157 15.62 7.69 -8.10
N PRO A 158 15.59 8.92 -7.55
CA PRO A 158 16.60 9.92 -7.87
C PRO A 158 18.03 9.40 -7.59
N SER A 159 18.99 9.87 -8.38
CA SER A 159 20.41 9.54 -8.22
C SER A 159 21.25 10.77 -8.55
N ALA A 160 22.40 10.89 -7.89
CA ALA A 160 23.37 11.97 -8.11
C ALA A 160 24.65 11.42 -8.76
N PRO A 161 24.58 10.87 -9.99
CA PRO A 161 25.77 10.37 -10.67
C PRO A 161 26.80 11.50 -10.80
N ASP A 162 28.07 11.15 -10.68
CA ASP A 162 29.21 12.06 -10.90
C ASP A 162 29.18 13.33 -10.02
N GLY A 163 28.49 13.26 -8.88
CA GLY A 163 28.33 14.41 -7.99
C GLY A 163 27.51 15.53 -8.62
N ILE A 164 26.47 15.21 -9.40
CA ILE A 164 25.52 16.17 -9.96
C ILE A 164 24.20 16.16 -9.17
N THR A 165 23.66 17.33 -8.90
CA THR A 165 22.39 17.50 -8.17
C THR A 165 21.22 17.01 -9.02
N PRO A 166 20.44 16.00 -8.57
CA PRO A 166 19.27 15.54 -9.32
C PRO A 166 18.13 16.55 -9.31
N ASP A 167 17.25 16.44 -10.30
CA ASP A 167 15.92 17.05 -10.25
C ASP A 167 15.01 16.24 -9.30
N VAL A 168 14.60 16.89 -8.22
CA VAL A 168 13.72 16.32 -7.20
C VAL A 168 12.43 17.11 -7.01
N LEU A 169 12.13 18.05 -7.91
CA LEU A 169 10.89 18.82 -7.85
C LEU A 169 9.68 17.88 -7.97
N GLY A 170 8.66 18.15 -7.15
CA GLY A 170 7.45 17.34 -7.04
C GLY A 170 7.63 15.99 -6.34
N ARG A 171 8.85 15.59 -5.98
CA ARG A 171 9.09 14.36 -5.20
C ARG A 171 8.71 14.57 -3.74
N SER A 172 8.49 13.47 -3.03
CA SER A 172 8.37 13.52 -1.57
C SER A 172 9.74 13.65 -0.91
N VAL A 173 9.80 14.32 0.25
CA VAL A 173 11.03 14.46 1.03
C VAL A 173 11.62 13.09 1.38
N ASN A 174 10.76 12.14 1.75
CA ASN A 174 11.15 10.76 2.05
C ASN A 174 11.87 10.08 0.86
N VAL A 175 11.34 10.23 -0.36
CA VAL A 175 11.99 9.69 -1.57
C VAL A 175 13.36 10.31 -1.78
N VAL A 176 13.49 11.62 -1.60
CA VAL A 176 14.78 12.32 -1.79
C VAL A 176 15.81 11.89 -0.76
N ARG A 177 15.42 11.81 0.52
CA ARG A 177 16.33 11.39 1.60
C ARG A 177 16.77 9.93 1.45
N GLN A 178 15.86 9.02 1.11
CA GLN A 178 16.21 7.63 0.80
C GLN A 178 17.14 7.53 -0.42
N ALA A 179 16.92 8.40 -1.41
CA ALA A 179 17.69 8.45 -2.65
C ALA A 179 19.14 8.87 -2.43
N LEU A 180 19.35 9.91 -1.65
CA LEU A 180 20.63 10.62 -1.50
C LEU A 180 21.36 10.34 -0.19
N ARG A 181 20.88 9.39 0.62
CA ARG A 181 21.43 9.06 1.95
C ARG A 181 22.95 8.89 2.02
N SER A 182 23.58 8.37 0.96
CA SER A 182 25.03 8.13 0.87
C SER A 182 25.80 9.28 0.25
N GLU A 183 25.10 10.22 -0.37
CA GLU A 183 25.69 11.26 -1.22
C GLU A 183 25.74 12.61 -0.50
N VAL A 184 24.62 13.05 0.07
CA VAL A 184 24.47 14.39 0.63
C VAL A 184 23.35 14.44 1.66
N LYS A 185 23.48 15.33 2.66
CA LYS A 185 22.40 15.57 3.62
C LYS A 185 21.25 16.32 2.95
N VAL A 186 20.03 16.02 3.37
CA VAL A 186 18.81 16.68 2.90
C VAL A 186 18.24 17.54 4.01
N ASP A 187 18.26 18.85 3.81
CA ASP A 187 17.61 19.87 4.64
C ASP A 187 16.28 20.26 3.99
N ALA A 188 15.20 20.27 4.75
CA ALA A 188 13.87 20.56 4.22
C ALA A 188 13.12 21.53 5.13
N ASP A 189 12.56 22.58 4.55
CA ASP A 189 11.85 23.64 5.26
C ASP A 189 10.44 23.83 4.67
N ASP A 190 9.42 23.90 5.54
CA ASP A 190 8.04 24.17 5.14
C ASP A 190 7.89 25.62 4.68
N LEU A 191 7.57 25.81 3.40
CA LEU A 191 7.43 27.12 2.75
C LEU A 191 6.17 27.89 3.18
N LYS A 192 5.28 27.27 3.97
CA LYS A 192 4.06 27.93 4.46
C LYS A 192 4.22 28.41 5.88
N SER A 193 4.16 27.51 6.85
CA SER A 193 3.97 27.87 8.26
C SER A 193 5.14 27.43 9.13
N GLY A 194 6.28 27.05 8.53
CA GLY A 194 7.46 26.59 9.27
C GLY A 194 7.21 25.34 10.12
N ARG A 195 6.25 24.50 9.72
CA ARG A 195 5.90 23.28 10.46
C ARG A 195 7.05 22.27 10.40
N PRO A 196 7.27 21.46 11.45
CA PRO A 196 8.32 20.45 11.43
C PRO A 196 8.02 19.30 10.46
N ILE A 197 9.03 18.90 9.68
CA ILE A 197 8.96 17.81 8.71
C ILE A 197 9.27 16.49 9.42
N ILE A 198 8.29 15.95 10.16
CA ILE A 198 8.46 14.69 10.91
C ILE A 198 8.10 13.48 10.05
N ILE A 199 6.94 13.53 9.39
CA ILE A 199 6.43 12.46 8.54
C ILE A 199 6.74 12.81 7.09
N GLU A 200 7.97 12.52 6.66
CA GLU A 200 8.56 13.04 5.41
C GLU A 200 7.79 12.68 4.13
N ASN A 201 7.03 11.58 4.14
CA ASN A 201 6.21 11.16 3.00
C ASN A 201 4.90 11.97 2.87
N HIS A 202 4.62 12.90 3.79
CA HIS A 202 3.50 13.86 3.70
C HIS A 202 3.89 15.19 3.04
N TRP A 203 5.14 15.34 2.62
CA TRP A 203 5.70 16.60 2.13
C TRP A 203 6.19 16.48 0.70
N GLN A 204 5.81 17.43 -0.14
CA GLN A 204 6.20 17.57 -1.54
C GLN A 204 7.23 18.69 -1.70
N VAL A 205 8.28 18.43 -2.47
CA VAL A 205 9.31 19.42 -2.82
C VAL A 205 8.77 20.40 -3.86
N CYS A 206 8.82 21.69 -3.54
CA CYS A 206 8.44 22.79 -4.43
C CYS A 206 9.65 23.55 -4.96
N THR A 207 10.72 23.66 -4.17
CA THR A 207 11.96 24.31 -4.58
C THR A 207 13.16 23.49 -4.12
N GLN A 208 14.26 23.58 -4.87
CA GLN A 208 15.52 22.94 -4.51
C GLN A 208 16.71 23.87 -4.72
N ASN A 209 17.71 23.75 -3.86
CA ASN A 209 18.99 24.42 -3.96
C ASN A 209 20.12 23.46 -3.53
N PRO A 210 21.13 23.19 -4.37
CA PRO A 210 21.36 23.72 -5.72
C PRO A 210 20.29 23.35 -6.75
N ALA A 211 20.24 24.13 -7.83
CA ALA A 211 19.38 23.84 -8.97
C ALA A 211 19.73 22.47 -9.59
N PRO A 212 18.77 21.79 -10.25
CA PRO A 212 19.06 20.54 -10.95
C PRO A 212 20.24 20.71 -11.93
N GLY A 213 21.14 19.73 -11.97
CA GLY A 213 22.32 19.76 -12.84
C GLY A 213 23.53 20.51 -12.26
N ALA A 214 23.38 21.26 -11.18
CA ALA A 214 24.51 21.90 -10.50
C ALA A 214 25.39 20.88 -9.76
N PRO A 215 26.67 21.19 -9.49
CA PRO A 215 27.53 20.34 -8.67
C PRO A 215 26.90 20.06 -7.30
N LEU A 216 26.92 18.79 -6.88
CA LEU A 216 26.38 18.32 -5.62
C LEU A 216 27.23 18.89 -4.47
N PRO A 217 26.61 19.55 -3.49
CA PRO A 217 27.34 20.13 -2.37
C PRO A 217 27.84 19.02 -1.43
N LYS A 218 28.98 19.26 -0.76
CA LYS A 218 29.56 18.32 0.22
C LYS A 218 28.78 18.24 1.54
N ASP A 219 28.08 19.31 1.92
CA ASP A 219 27.35 19.35 3.19
C ASP A 219 25.89 18.92 3.00
N LYS A 220 25.07 19.77 2.38
CA LYS A 220 23.64 19.55 2.24
C LYS A 220 23.01 20.21 1.03
N ILE A 221 21.93 19.62 0.53
CA ILE A 221 20.94 20.27 -0.34
C ILE A 221 19.81 20.84 0.53
N ARG A 222 19.22 21.96 0.10
CA ARG A 222 18.07 22.58 0.75
C ARG A 222 16.83 22.46 -0.12
N LEU A 223 15.73 22.03 0.48
CA LEU A 223 14.45 21.83 -0.17
C LEU A 223 13.40 22.71 0.48
N GLY A 224 12.69 23.50 -0.31
CA GLY A 224 11.46 24.13 0.13
C GLY A 224 10.29 23.19 -0.15
N VAL A 225 9.51 22.89 0.88
CA VAL A 225 8.46 21.85 0.83
C VAL A 225 7.11 22.39 1.28
N VAL A 226 6.03 21.73 0.85
CA VAL A 226 4.66 21.95 1.33
C VAL A 226 4.01 20.60 1.61
N LYS A 227 2.90 20.55 2.35
CA LYS A 227 2.17 19.27 2.49
C LYS A 227 1.53 18.88 1.16
N PHE A 228 1.44 17.59 0.89
CA PHE A 228 0.67 17.11 -0.27
C PHE A 228 -0.77 17.65 -0.22
N GLY A 229 -1.24 18.21 -1.34
CA GLY A 229 -2.53 18.89 -1.46
C GLY A 229 -2.45 20.42 -1.30
N GLU A 230 -1.35 20.95 -0.78
CA GLU A 230 -1.09 22.39 -0.75
C GLU A 230 -0.44 22.85 -2.07
N LYS A 231 -0.70 24.10 -2.47
CA LYS A 231 -0.09 24.69 -3.67
C LYS A 231 1.35 25.15 -3.38
N CYS A 232 2.28 24.71 -4.23
CA CYS A 232 3.61 25.29 -4.30
C CYS A 232 3.52 26.79 -4.66
N PRO A 233 4.37 27.65 -4.04
CA PRO A 233 4.44 29.06 -4.36
C PRO A 233 5.01 29.32 -5.75
#